data_AF-A0A2X2M348-F1
#
_entry.id   AF-A0A2X2M348-F1
#
_cell.length_a   1.000
_cell.length_b   1.000
_cell.length_c   1.000
_cell.angle_alpha   90.00
_cell.angle_beta   90.00
_cell.angle_gamma   90.00
#
_symmetry.space_group_name_H-M   'P 1'
#
loop_
_entity.id
_entity.type
_entity.pdbx_description
1 polymer ?
#
loop_
_entity_poly.entity_id
_entity_poly.type
_entity_poly.pdbx_seq_one_letter_code
_entity_poly.pdbx_strand_id
1 'polypeptide(L)'
;MEQFELFSIDKFKCNSEAKYYLNIIEGEWYPQDLNDSPLKFILSTSDDSDYICKYINTEHKQLTLYNKNNSSMLLKYLYQMIIKYY
;
A
#
# COMPACT_ATOMS: atom_id res chain seq x y z
N MET A 1 -10.92 -6.62 -19.95
CA MET A 1 -10.58 -5.65 -18.90
C MET A 1 -9.77 -6.40 -17.87
N GLU A 2 -8.58 -5.91 -17.51
CA GLU A 2 -7.80 -6.50 -16.41
C GLU A 2 -8.53 -6.28 -15.10
N GLN A 3 -8.64 -7.33 -14.28
CA GLN A 3 -9.23 -7.25 -12.95
C GLN A 3 -8.10 -6.96 -11.96
N PHE A 4 -8.17 -5.83 -11.26
CA PHE A 4 -7.19 -5.46 -10.25
C PHE A 4 -7.65 -5.85 -8.85
N GLU A 5 -6.70 -6.23 -8.01
CA GLU A 5 -6.91 -6.21 -6.57
C GLU A 5 -6.72 -4.77 -6.06
N LEU A 6 -7.77 -4.19 -5.50
CA LEU A 6 -7.82 -2.79 -5.13
C LEU A 6 -7.48 -2.57 -3.66
N PHE A 7 -6.55 -1.66 -3.39
CA PHE A 7 -6.16 -1.23 -2.05
C PHE A 7 -6.40 0.28 -1.90
N SER A 8 -7.46 0.65 -1.18
CA SER A 8 -7.78 2.05 -0.86
C SER A 8 -7.20 2.43 0.50
N ILE A 9 -6.26 3.38 0.53
CA ILE A 9 -5.52 3.79 1.73
C ILE A 9 -5.90 5.20 2.14
N ASP A 10 -6.23 5.41 3.42
CA ASP A 10 -6.48 6.73 4.00
C ASP A 10 -5.20 7.59 4.01
N LYS A 11 -5.17 8.65 3.22
CA LYS A 11 -3.99 9.55 3.14
C LYS A 11 -3.82 10.42 4.39
N PHE A 12 -4.89 10.72 5.12
CA PHE A 12 -4.88 11.70 6.21
C PHE A 12 -4.62 11.08 7.57
N LYS A 13 -4.96 9.80 7.75
CA LYS A 13 -4.69 9.05 8.98
C LYS A 13 -3.27 8.47 9.06
N CYS A 14 -2.41 8.83 8.11
CA CYS A 14 -0.99 8.46 8.11
C CYS A 14 -0.11 9.60 8.67
N ASN A 15 0.99 9.26 9.32
CA ASN A 15 1.95 10.26 9.80
C ASN A 15 2.60 11.02 8.62
N SER A 16 3.20 12.18 8.87
CA SER A 16 3.83 13.00 7.83
C SER A 16 4.95 12.28 7.09
N GLU A 17 5.72 11.45 7.79
CA GLU A 17 6.80 10.63 7.24
C GLU A 17 6.30 9.56 6.26
N ALA A 18 5.03 9.13 6.39
CA ALA A 18 4.38 8.16 5.50
C ALA A 18 4.19 8.68 4.10
N LYS A 19 3.98 9.99 3.96
CA LYS A 19 3.49 10.59 2.71
C LYS A 19 4.40 10.28 1.55
N TYR A 20 5.72 10.27 1.77
CA TYR A 20 6.69 9.89 0.76
C TYR A 20 6.49 8.44 0.28
N TYR A 21 6.35 7.49 1.20
CA TYR A 21 6.14 6.08 0.89
C TYR A 21 4.78 5.82 0.24
N LEU A 22 3.74 6.51 0.70
CA LEU A 22 2.41 6.44 0.13
C LEU A 22 2.38 6.91 -1.32
N ASN A 23 3.01 8.04 -1.62
CA ASN A 23 3.07 8.56 -2.99
C ASN A 23 3.87 7.63 -3.92
N ILE A 24 4.84 6.89 -3.40
CA ILE A 24 5.59 5.91 -4.19
C ILE A 24 4.73 4.71 -4.55
N ILE A 25 3.92 4.21 -3.61
CA ILE A 25 3.11 3.02 -3.85
C ILE A 25 1.82 3.32 -4.62
N GLU A 26 1.39 4.57 -4.71
CA GLU A 26 0.21 4.97 -5.47
C GLU A 26 0.34 4.60 -6.94
N GLY A 27 -0.65 3.87 -7.48
CA GLY A 27 -0.67 3.44 -8.86
C GLY A 27 -0.91 1.94 -9.04
N GLU A 28 -0.58 1.46 -10.23
CA GLU A 28 -0.78 0.07 -10.68
C GLU A 28 0.53 -0.71 -10.62
N TRP A 29 0.46 -1.92 -10.07
CA TRP A 29 1.61 -2.79 -9.81
C TRP A 29 1.38 -4.15 -10.44
N TYR A 30 2.39 -4.61 -11.19
CA TYR A 30 2.35 -5.86 -11.94
C TYR A 30 3.43 -6.80 -11.41
N PRO A 31 3.18 -7.52 -10.30
CA PRO A 31 4.16 -8.46 -9.76
C PRO A 31 4.39 -9.60 -10.77
N GLN A 32 5.61 -9.71 -11.30
CA GLN A 32 5.95 -10.71 -12.32
C GLN A 32 6.00 -12.14 -11.76
N ASP A 33 6.24 -12.28 -10.45
CA ASP A 33 6.46 -13.56 -9.79
C ASP A 33 5.19 -14.14 -9.12
N LEU A 34 4.06 -13.43 -9.22
CA LEU A 34 2.76 -13.90 -8.71
C LEU A 34 1.83 -14.07 -9.91
N ASN A 35 1.26 -15.27 -10.07
CA ASN A 35 0.14 -15.51 -11.01
C ASN A 35 -1.17 -14.85 -10.53
N ASP A 36 -1.04 -13.77 -9.77
CA ASP A 36 -2.15 -13.03 -9.18
C ASP A 36 -2.53 -11.85 -10.06
N SER A 37 -3.73 -11.36 -9.82
CA SER A 37 -4.22 -10.12 -10.41
C SER A 37 -3.26 -8.96 -10.10
N PRO A 38 -3.05 -8.03 -11.05
CA PRO A 38 -2.28 -6.83 -10.77
C PRO A 38 -2.92 -6.05 -9.62
N LEU A 39 -2.08 -5.36 -8.85
CA LEU A 39 -2.50 -4.62 -7.65
C LEU A 39 -2.68 -3.15 -8.01
N LYS A 40 -3.68 -2.49 -7.43
CA LYS A 40 -3.88 -1.06 -7.58
C LYS A 40 -4.01 -0.40 -6.22
N PHE A 41 -3.06 0.47 -5.89
CA PHE A 41 -3.10 1.26 -4.66
C PHE A 41 -3.60 2.66 -4.97
N ILE A 42 -4.62 3.10 -4.24
CA ILE A 42 -5.22 4.43 -4.37
C ILE A 42 -5.14 5.13 -3.02
N LEU A 43 -4.65 6.37 -3.02
CA LEU A 43 -4.66 7.21 -1.83
C LEU A 43 -5.99 7.95 -1.75
N SER A 44 -6.87 7.50 -0.87
CA SER A 44 -8.17 8.12 -0.65
C SER A 44 -8.04 9.35 0.25
N THR A 45 -8.79 10.39 -0.10
CA THR A 45 -9.04 11.56 0.74
C THR A 45 -10.29 11.42 1.59
N SER A 46 -11.04 10.34 1.45
CA SER A 46 -12.28 10.07 2.19
C SER A 46 -12.12 8.97 3.24
N ASP A 47 -13.00 9.04 4.23
CA ASP A 47 -12.96 8.17 5.41
C ASP A 47 -13.42 6.72 5.11
N ASP A 48 -13.91 6.48 3.89
CA ASP A 48 -14.39 5.22 3.32
C ASP A 48 -13.28 4.27 2.84
N SER A 49 -12.01 4.68 2.98
CA SER A 49 -10.85 3.85 2.70
C SER A 49 -10.81 2.58 3.55
N ASP A 50 -10.40 1.46 2.95
CA ASP A 50 -10.30 0.17 3.65
C ASP A 50 -9.07 0.07 4.55
N TYR A 51 -8.00 0.78 4.22
CA TYR A 51 -6.70 0.68 4.90
C TYR A 51 -6.28 2.01 5.55
N ILE A 52 -5.61 1.90 6.70
CA ILE A 52 -4.97 3.03 7.40
C ILE A 52 -3.49 2.69 7.63
N CYS A 53 -2.58 3.67 7.54
CA CYS A 53 -1.21 3.44 7.98
C CYS A 53 -1.12 3.23 9.48
N LYS A 54 -0.55 2.11 9.89
CA LYS A 54 -0.31 1.81 11.30
C LYS A 54 1.10 2.20 11.74
N TYR A 55 2.09 1.91 10.90
CA TYR A 55 3.50 2.08 11.25
C TYR A 55 4.37 2.18 10.00
N ILE A 56 5.47 2.91 10.11
CA ILE A 56 6.52 2.98 9.09
C ILE A 56 7.84 2.62 9.75
N ASN A 57 8.56 1.71 9.12
CA ASN A 57 9.95 1.48 9.43
C ASN A 57 10.80 2.20 8.37
N THR A 58 11.38 3.34 8.74
CA THR A 58 12.21 4.14 7.85
C THR A 58 13.56 3.47 7.55
N GLU A 59 14.13 2.74 8.52
CA GLU A 59 15.39 1.99 8.35
C GLU A 59 15.28 0.92 7.27
N HIS A 60 14.14 0.22 7.23
CA HIS A 60 13.88 -0.83 6.26
C HIS A 60 13.00 -0.40 5.09
N LYS A 61 12.60 0.88 5.02
CA LYS A 61 11.70 1.43 4.00
C LYS A 61 10.43 0.58 3.86
N GLN A 62 9.79 0.30 5.00
CA GLN A 62 8.58 -0.53 5.07
C GLN A 62 7.39 0.29 5.54
N LEU A 63 6.24 0.04 4.91
CA LEU A 63 4.94 0.58 5.31
C LEU A 63 4.05 -0.56 5.77
N THR A 64 3.49 -0.43 6.98
CA THR A 64 2.51 -1.37 7.51
C THR A 64 1.12 -0.74 7.47
N LEU A 65 0.22 -1.37 6.73
CA LEU A 65 -1.17 -0.96 6.61
C LEU A 65 -2.06 -1.87 7.46
N TYR A 66 -3.08 -1.28 8.08
CA TYR A 66 -4.11 -1.95 8.84
C TYR A 66 -5.44 -1.86 8.10
N ASN A 67 -6.09 -3.00 7.87
CA ASN A 67 -7.42 -3.05 7.26
C ASN A 67 -8.51 -2.77 8.33
N LYS A 68 -9.33 -1.74 8.10
CA LYS A 68 -10.44 -1.35 8.99
C LYS A 68 -11.52 -2.44 9.08
N ASN A 69 -11.76 -3.13 7.97
CA ASN A 69 -12.82 -4.12 7.80
C ASN A 69 -12.38 -5.53 8.24
N ASN A 70 -11.07 -5.78 8.36
CA ASN A 70 -10.52 -7.03 8.86
C ASN A 70 -9.29 -6.79 9.73
N SER A 71 -9.50 -6.78 11.05
CA SER A 71 -8.49 -6.45 12.05
C SER A 71 -7.29 -7.40 12.10
N SER A 72 -7.39 -8.58 11.48
CA SER A 72 -6.30 -9.57 11.42
C SER A 72 -5.40 -9.42 10.18
N MET A 73 -5.80 -8.61 9.20
CA MET A 73 -5.03 -8.41 7.96
C MET A 73 -4.07 -7.23 8.11
N LEU A 74 -2.77 -7.55 8.19
CA LEU A 74 -1.68 -6.58 8.16
C LEU A 74 -0.94 -6.72 6.83
N LEU A 75 -0.99 -5.68 6.01
CA LEU A 75 -0.20 -5.63 4.79
C LEU A 75 1.16 -5.02 5.12
N LYS A 76 2.23 -5.78 4.89
CA LYS A 76 3.60 -5.30 5.05
C LYS A 76 4.23 -5.10 3.68
N TYR A 77 4.42 -3.84 3.31
CA TYR A 77 5.03 -3.48 2.03
C TYR A 77 6.51 -3.17 2.23
N LEU A 78 7.38 -3.74 1.40
CA LEU A 78 8.83 -3.61 1.52
C LEU A 78 9.39 -3.06 0.20
N TYR A 79 9.84 -1.81 0.24
CA TYR A 79 10.26 -1.06 -0.95
C TYR A 79 11.42 -1.72 -1.73
N GLN A 80 12.22 -2.55 -1.07
CA GLN A 80 13.38 -3.24 -1.65
C GLN A 80 13.01 -4.29 -2.74
N MET A 81 11.78 -4.82 -2.77
CA MET A 81 11.36 -5.75 -3.83
C MET A 81 11.11 -5.06 -5.19
N ILE A 82 10.94 -3.73 -5.19
CA ILE A 82 10.48 -2.98 -6.38
C ILE A 82 11.63 -2.36 -7.14
N ILE A 83 12.65 -1.85 -6.44
CA ILE A 83 13.82 -1.27 -7.11
C ILE A 83 14.62 -2.34 -7.87
N LYS A 84 14.45 -3.63 -7.56
CA LYS A 84 15.18 -4.68 -8.26
C LYS A 84 14.74 -4.90 -9.71
N TYR A 85 13.68 -4.22 -10.17
CA TYR A 85 13.08 -4.42 -11.49
C TYR A 85 12.78 -3.13 -12.27
N TYR A 86 13.43 -2.02 -11.92
CA TYR A 86 13.53 -0.85 -12.81
C TYR A 86 14.85 -0.86 -13.57
#